data_AF-A0A9W6YAE0-F1
#
_entry.id   AF-A0A9W6YAE0-F1
#
_cell.length_a   1.000
_cell.length_b   1.000
_cell.length_c   1.000
_cell.angle_alpha   90.00
_cell.angle_beta   90.00
_cell.angle_gamma   90.00
#
_symmetry.space_group_name_H-M   'P 1'
#
loop_
_entity.id
_entity.type
_entity.pdbx_description
1 polymer ?
#
loop_
_entity_poly.entity_id
_entity_poly.type
_entity_poly.pdbx_seq_one_letter_code
_entity_poly.pdbx_strand_id
1 'polypeptide(L)'
;MDLSRAFDTIDRAKLMDVLRSFLDDDEVRLIQLLLADTTLSLRSGSTTLNPFTSNLGTPQGGSLSPVLFIIYLEATLRDLTDSLDVGRAFLSNMIVYADDADFVCRTIEATASIQDQAPAILAR
;
A
#
# COMPACT_ATOMS: atom_id res chain seq x y z
N MET A 1 -5.26 -10.07 9.43
CA MET A 1 -5.72 -8.65 9.60
C MET A 1 -6.21 -8.18 8.26
N ASP A 2 -7.26 -7.37 8.24
CA ASP A 2 -7.86 -6.84 7.01
C ASP A 2 -7.25 -5.45 6.72
N LEU A 3 -6.48 -5.31 5.63
CA LEU A 3 -5.95 -4.02 5.14
C LEU A 3 -7.04 -3.23 4.41
N SER A 4 -8.25 -3.20 4.97
CA SER A 4 -9.42 -2.57 4.37
C SER A 4 -9.11 -1.19 3.78
N ARG A 5 -9.34 -1.06 2.45
CA ARG A 5 -9.03 0.11 1.59
C ARG A 5 -7.56 0.33 1.23
N ALA A 6 -6.75 -0.72 1.25
CA ALA A 6 -5.32 -0.69 0.93
C ALA A 6 -4.97 0.05 -0.38
N PHE A 7 -5.80 -0.09 -1.41
CA PHE A 7 -5.62 0.60 -2.70
C PHE A 7 -5.92 2.10 -2.65
N ASP A 8 -6.77 2.54 -1.73
CA ASP A 8 -7.21 3.93 -1.60
C ASP A 8 -6.32 4.71 -0.61
N THR A 9 -5.51 4.02 0.19
CA THR A 9 -4.64 4.59 1.23
C THR A 9 -3.16 4.65 0.87
N ILE A 10 -2.77 4.25 -0.34
CA ILE A 10 -1.36 4.31 -0.77
C ILE A 10 -0.86 5.77 -0.73
N ASP A 11 0.18 6.01 0.07
CA ASP A 11 0.98 7.23 -0.01
C ASP A 11 1.80 7.21 -1.31
N ARG A 12 1.36 8.02 -2.27
CA ARG A 12 1.99 8.14 -3.58
C ARG A 12 3.41 8.69 -3.49
N ALA A 13 3.73 9.56 -2.52
CA ALA A 13 5.09 10.09 -2.39
C ALA A 13 6.06 8.96 -2.01
N LYS A 14 5.71 8.19 -0.98
CA LYS A 14 6.48 7.02 -0.54
C LYS A 14 6.61 5.98 -1.67
N LEU A 15 5.52 5.66 -2.36
CA LEU A 15 5.57 4.74 -3.51
C LEU A 15 6.57 5.23 -4.58
N MET A 16 6.54 6.52 -4.91
CA MET A 16 7.46 7.09 -5.90
C MET A 16 8.92 7.04 -5.44
N ASP A 17 9.20 7.25 -4.15
CA ASP A 17 10.55 7.13 -3.60
C ASP A 17 11.06 5.69 -3.62
N VAL A 18 10.18 4.71 -3.34
CA VAL A 18 10.49 3.29 -3.46
C VAL A 18 10.78 2.92 -4.92
N LEU A 19 9.95 3.36 -5.87
CA LEU A 19 10.16 3.08 -7.31
C LEU A 19 11.48 3.65 -7.82
N ARG A 20 11.85 4.88 -7.41
CA ARG A 20 13.15 5.50 -7.76
C ARG A 20 14.37 4.74 -7.26
N SER A 21 14.21 3.83 -6.30
CA SER A 21 15.33 3.04 -5.79
C SER A 21 15.74 1.91 -6.74
N PHE A 22 14.90 1.54 -7.71
CA PHE A 22 15.17 0.42 -8.62
C PHE A 22 14.73 0.61 -10.08
N LEU A 23 14.00 1.68 -10.41
CA LEU A 23 13.62 2.05 -11.78
C LEU A 23 14.38 3.29 -12.25
N ASP A 24 14.45 3.48 -13.56
CA ASP A 24 15.02 4.71 -14.14
C ASP A 24 14.02 5.89 -14.14
N ASP A 25 14.52 7.10 -14.42
CA ASP A 25 13.72 8.33 -14.37
C ASP A 25 12.55 8.33 -15.37
N ASP A 26 12.71 7.69 -16.53
CA ASP A 26 11.69 7.65 -17.58
C ASP A 26 10.55 6.70 -17.20
N GLU A 27 10.87 5.52 -16.66
CA GLU A 27 9.92 4.56 -16.11
C GLU A 27 9.12 5.15 -14.94
N VAL A 28 9.83 5.79 -14.00
CA VAL A 28 9.21 6.48 -12.86
C VAL A 28 8.25 7.56 -13.33
N ARG A 29 8.66 8.37 -14.33
CA ARG A 29 7.83 9.43 -14.89
C ARG A 29 6.59 8.88 -15.60
N LEU A 30 6.70 7.76 -16.31
CA LEU A 30 5.56 7.09 -16.95
C LEU A 30 4.54 6.63 -15.89
N ILE A 31 5.01 5.98 -14.83
CA ILE A 31 4.14 5.55 -13.71
C ILE A 31 3.47 6.78 -13.06
N GLN A 32 4.22 7.86 -12.85
CA GLN A 32 3.68 9.10 -12.29
C GLN A 32 2.56 9.69 -13.15
N LEU A 33 2.69 9.67 -14.47
CA LEU A 33 1.65 10.13 -15.39
C LEU A 33 0.41 9.23 -15.31
N LEU A 34 0.58 7.91 -15.29
CA LEU A 34 -0.51 6.95 -15.15
C LEU A 34 -1.28 7.12 -13.82
N LEU A 35 -0.58 7.51 -12.76
CA LEU A 35 -1.19 7.81 -11.46
C LEU A 35 -1.79 9.22 -11.39
N ALA A 36 -1.26 10.20 -12.13
CA ALA A 36 -1.75 11.57 -12.14
C ALA A 36 -3.04 11.74 -12.96
N ASP A 37 -3.23 10.94 -14.01
CA ASP A 37 -4.38 11.05 -14.93
C ASP A 37 -5.66 10.38 -14.38
N THR A 38 -5.74 10.20 -13.04
CA THR A 38 -6.94 9.68 -12.39
C THR A 38 -7.83 10.81 -11.87
N THR A 39 -8.94 11.06 -12.57
CA THR A 39 -10.03 11.89 -12.06
C THR A 39 -11.15 11.01 -11.49
N LEU A 40 -11.55 11.27 -10.25
CA LEU A 40 -12.71 10.67 -9.62
C LEU A 40 -13.93 11.55 -9.85
N SER A 41 -15.11 10.95 -10.02
CA SER A 41 -16.38 11.67 -10.05
C SER A 41 -17.40 10.94 -9.18
N LEU A 42 -18.14 11.71 -8.38
CA LEU A 42 -19.20 11.20 -7.51
C LEU A 42 -20.52 11.14 -8.29
N ARG A 43 -21.14 9.97 -8.35
CA ARG A 43 -22.49 9.80 -8.91
C ARG A 43 -23.48 9.47 -7.80
N SER A 44 -24.51 10.30 -7.65
CA SER A 44 -25.66 10.04 -6.76
C SER A 44 -26.94 10.06 -7.58
N GLY A 45 -27.56 8.88 -7.74
CA GLY A 45 -28.71 8.71 -8.64
C GLY A 45 -28.37 9.07 -10.09
N SER A 46 -29.11 10.02 -10.67
CA SER A 46 -28.89 10.56 -12.02
C SER A 46 -27.92 11.75 -12.06
N THR A 47 -27.42 12.21 -10.91
CA THR A 47 -26.52 13.38 -10.84
C THR A 47 -25.08 12.93 -10.72
N THR A 48 -24.25 13.33 -11.68
CA THR A 48 -22.80 13.16 -11.68
C THR A 48 -22.15 14.49 -11.35
N LEU A 49 -21.34 14.52 -10.29
CA LEU A 49 -20.59 15.71 -9.88
C LEU A 49 -19.34 15.91 -10.76
N ASN A 50 -18.84 17.14 -10.79
CA ASN A 50 -17.63 17.47 -11.53
C ASN A 50 -16.46 16.59 -11.08
N PRO A 51 -15.60 16.13 -12.01
CA PRO A 51 -14.45 15.33 -11.65
C PRO A 51 -13.47 16.10 -10.76
N PHE A 52 -12.84 15.41 -9.82
CA PHE A 52 -11.77 15.93 -8.98
C PHE A 52 -10.56 15.00 -9.04
N THR A 53 -9.36 15.54 -8.82
CA THR A 53 -8.12 14.77 -8.76
C THR A 53 -7.96 14.13 -7.39
N SER A 54 -7.62 12.83 -7.35
CA SER A 54 -7.21 12.16 -6.11
C SER A 54 -5.69 12.14 -6.02
N ASN A 55 -5.14 12.53 -4.86
CA ASN A 55 -3.72 12.38 -4.53
C ASN A 55 -3.43 11.11 -3.71
N LEU A 56 -4.46 10.31 -3.44
CA LEU A 56 -4.40 9.11 -2.62
C LEU A 56 -4.81 7.90 -3.45
N GLY A 57 -4.12 6.79 -3.19
CA GLY A 57 -4.42 5.50 -3.80
C GLY A 57 -4.06 5.37 -5.27
N THR A 58 -4.34 4.20 -5.84
CA THR A 58 -4.19 3.92 -7.27
C THR A 58 -5.54 3.85 -7.98
N PRO A 59 -5.64 4.17 -9.29
CA PRO A 59 -6.84 3.91 -10.07
C PRO A 59 -7.31 2.45 -9.90
N GLN A 60 -8.50 2.23 -9.34
CA GLN A 60 -9.09 0.89 -9.35
C GLN A 60 -9.44 0.50 -10.80
N GLY A 61 -8.96 -0.66 -11.25
CA GLY A 61 -9.16 -1.15 -12.63
C GLY A 61 -7.97 -0.93 -13.59
N GLY A 62 -6.89 -0.26 -13.16
CA GLY A 62 -5.62 -0.25 -13.89
C GLY A 62 -4.88 -1.57 -13.71
N SER A 63 -4.35 -2.16 -14.79
CA SER A 63 -3.58 -3.42 -14.72
C SER A 63 -2.31 -3.30 -13.86
N LEU A 64 -1.79 -2.09 -13.67
CA LEU A 64 -0.60 -1.80 -12.88
C LEU A 64 -0.90 -1.61 -11.39
N SER A 65 -2.15 -1.29 -11.02
CA SER A 65 -2.54 -0.97 -9.65
C SER A 65 -2.25 -2.11 -8.65
N PRO A 66 -2.54 -3.40 -8.95
CA PRO A 66 -2.16 -4.51 -8.07
C PRO A 66 -0.65 -4.63 -7.87
N VAL A 67 0.15 -4.38 -8.91
CA VAL A 67 1.61 -4.47 -8.83
C VAL A 67 2.19 -3.35 -7.98
N LEU A 68 1.72 -2.11 -8.19
CA LEU A 68 2.14 -0.96 -7.39
C LEU A 68 1.76 -1.10 -5.92
N PHE A 69 0.58 -1.69 -5.66
CA PHE A 69 0.16 -2.01 -4.30
C PHE A 69 1.10 -3.02 -3.63
N ILE A 70 1.49 -4.10 -4.31
CA ILE A 70 2.43 -5.09 -3.77
C ILE A 70 3.79 -4.45 -3.44
N ILE A 71 4.30 -3.58 -4.33
CA ILE A 71 5.56 -2.85 -4.11
C ILE A 71 5.46 -1.94 -2.87
N TYR A 72 4.37 -1.19 -2.74
CA TYR A 72 4.12 -0.33 -1.57
C TYR A 72 4.01 -1.13 -0.28
N LEU A 73 3.29 -2.25 -0.32
CA LEU A 73 3.07 -3.12 0.82
C LEU A 73 4.37 -3.72 1.33
N GLU A 74 5.21 -4.26 0.43
CA GLU A 74 6.52 -4.80 0.82
C GLU A 74 7.40 -3.72 1.47
N ALA A 75 7.45 -2.51 0.91
CA ALA A 75 8.21 -1.42 1.50
C ALA A 75 7.71 -1.05 2.91
N THR A 76 6.40 -1.04 3.11
CA THR A 76 5.79 -0.73 4.42
C THR A 76 6.00 -1.85 5.43
N LEU A 77 5.96 -3.10 5.00
CA LEU A 77 6.29 -4.25 5.84
C LEU A 77 7.76 -4.27 6.24
N ARG A 78 8.65 -3.83 5.35
CA ARG A 78 10.07 -3.64 5.67
C ARG A 78 10.25 -2.58 6.76
N ASP A 79 9.62 -1.41 6.61
CA ASP A 79 9.66 -0.36 7.64
C ASP A 79 9.12 -0.85 8.98
N LEU A 80 8.05 -1.65 8.96
CA LEU A 80 7.50 -2.30 10.15
C LEU A 80 8.55 -3.19 10.83
N THR A 81 9.24 -4.05 10.07
CA THR A 81 10.28 -4.91 10.66
C THR A 81 11.47 -4.14 11.22
N ASP A 82 11.85 -3.05 10.56
CA ASP A 82 12.95 -2.20 11.02
C ASP A 82 12.56 -1.44 12.30
N SER A 83 11.30 -0.99 12.42
CA SER A 83 10.78 -0.32 13.63
C SER A 83 10.63 -1.26 14.84
N LEU A 84 10.32 -2.53 14.59
CA LEU A 84 10.12 -3.56 15.61
C LEU A 84 11.42 -4.23 16.07
N ASP A 85 12.53 -4.01 15.36
CA ASP A 85 13.83 -4.69 15.57
C ASP A 85 13.72 -6.24 15.54
N VAL A 86 12.77 -6.78 14.78
CA VAL A 86 12.48 -8.22 14.68
C VAL A 86 13.21 -8.91 13.51
N GLY A 87 13.93 -8.14 12.69
CA GLY A 87 14.66 -8.61 11.52
C GLY A 87 13.76 -9.08 10.37
N ARG A 88 14.28 -9.05 9.13
CA ARG A 88 13.48 -9.37 7.93
C ARG A 88 12.97 -10.81 7.84
N ALA A 89 13.58 -11.74 8.57
CA ALA A 89 13.11 -13.12 8.65
C ALA A 89 11.69 -13.23 9.23
N PHE A 90 11.24 -12.20 9.96
CA PHE A 90 9.86 -12.08 10.42
C PHE A 90 8.86 -12.04 9.25
N LEU A 91 9.20 -11.37 8.14
CA LEU A 91 8.36 -11.31 6.93
C LEU A 91 8.14 -12.69 6.30
N SER A 92 9.08 -13.62 6.48
CA SER A 92 8.94 -14.99 5.97
C SER A 92 7.84 -15.79 6.68
N ASN A 93 7.37 -15.33 7.84
CA ASN A 93 6.23 -15.92 8.56
C ASN A 93 4.91 -15.19 8.26
N MET A 94 4.90 -14.29 7.26
CA MET A 94 3.73 -13.54 6.86
C MET A 94 3.13 -14.14 5.60
N ILE A 95 1.81 -14.37 5.63
CA ILE A 95 1.05 -14.83 4.47
C ILE A 95 0.23 -13.62 4.01
N VAL A 96 0.52 -13.13 2.81
CA VAL A 96 -0.10 -11.93 2.26
C VAL A 96 -0.77 -12.26 0.93
N TYR A 97 -2.02 -11.89 0.79
CA TYR A 97 -2.79 -12.04 -0.44
C TYR A 97 -3.69 -10.83 -0.65
N ALA A 98 -3.41 -10.02 -1.68
CA ALA A 98 -4.10 -8.76 -1.91
C ALA A 98 -4.18 -7.91 -0.62
N ASP A 99 -5.38 -7.55 -0.17
CA ASP A 99 -5.65 -6.78 1.04
C ASP A 99 -5.65 -7.63 2.33
N ASP A 100 -5.52 -8.95 2.24
CA ASP A 100 -5.43 -9.84 3.40
C ASP A 100 -3.97 -10.08 3.81
N ALA A 101 -3.70 -9.92 5.11
CA ALA A 101 -2.37 -10.10 5.70
C ALA A 101 -2.45 -10.88 7.01
N ASP A 102 -1.89 -12.09 7.03
CA ASP A 102 -1.84 -12.98 8.19
C ASP A 102 -0.42 -13.16 8.71
N PHE A 103 -0.27 -13.11 10.03
CA PHE A 103 1.00 -13.28 10.72
C PHE A 103 1.05 -14.62 11.45
N VAL A 104 1.99 -15.49 11.06
CA VAL A 104 2.21 -16.77 11.74
C VAL A 104 3.17 -16.55 12.91
N CYS A 105 2.61 -16.39 14.11
CA CYS A 105 3.38 -16.15 15.32
C CYS A 105 3.61 -17.45 16.10
N ARG A 106 4.82 -17.63 16.63
CA ARG A 106 5.17 -18.80 17.46
C ARG A 106 4.99 -18.55 18.96
N THR A 107 4.83 -17.30 19.37
CA THR A 107 4.66 -16.90 20.78
C THR A 107 3.53 -15.89 20.93
N ILE A 108 2.91 -15.88 22.12
CA ILE A 108 1.79 -14.99 22.43
C ILE A 108 2.26 -13.53 22.54
N GLU A 109 3.49 -13.28 23.02
CA GLU A 109 4.01 -11.91 23.14
C GLU A 109 4.21 -11.26 21.76
N ALA A 110 4.69 -12.02 20.77
CA ALA A 110 4.84 -11.53 19.40
C ALA A 110 3.48 -11.18 18.79
N THR A 111 2.46 -12.02 18.99
CA THR A 111 1.09 -11.76 18.54
C THR A 111 0.55 -10.46 19.12
N ALA A 112 0.73 -10.23 20.42
CA ALA A 112 0.28 -9.01 21.08
C ALA A 112 0.98 -7.75 20.54
N SER A 113 2.30 -7.81 20.31
CA SER A 113 3.07 -6.69 19.78
C SER A 113 2.67 -6.33 18.35
N ILE A 114 2.39 -7.32 17.50
CA ILE A 114 1.93 -7.09 16.11
C ILE A 114 0.53 -6.49 16.12
N GLN A 115 -0.35 -7.01 16.96
CA GLN A 115 -1.73 -6.51 17.05
C GLN A 115 -1.79 -5.05 17.53
N ASP A 116 -0.86 -4.63 18.37
CA ASP A 116 -0.76 -3.25 18.87
C ASP A 116 -0.14 -2.28 17.83
N GLN A 117 0.95 -2.68 17.17
CA GLN A 117 1.72 -1.77 16.32
C GLN A 117 1.33 -1.78 14.84
N ALA A 118 0.89 -2.93 14.31
CA ALA A 118 0.63 -3.08 12.89
C ALA A 118 -0.51 -2.18 12.36
N PRO A 119 -1.62 -1.94 13.09
CA PRO A 119 -2.67 -1.02 12.62
C PRO A 119 -2.15 0.40 12.37
N ALA A 120 -1.28 0.93 13.24
CA ALA A 120 -0.75 2.29 13.10
C ALA A 120 0.21 2.46 11.91
N ILE A 121 0.89 1.37 11.53
CA ILE A 121 1.88 1.36 10.45
C ILE A 121 1.22 1.06 9.10
N LEU A 122 0.17 0.23 9.10
CA LEU A 122 -0.55 -0.19 7.90
C LEU A 122 -1.74 0.71 7.52
N ALA A 123 -2.23 1.54 8.45
CA ALA A 123 -3.26 2.55 8.17
C ALA A 123 -2.69 3.90 7.64
N ARG A 124 -1.40 3.94 7.30
CA ARG A 124 -0.69 5.12 6.77
C ARG A 124 -0.42 5.04 5.28
#